data_AF-A0A9D9ZXP0-F1
#
_entry.id   AF-A0A9D9ZXP0-F1
#
_cell.length_a   1.000
_cell.length_b   1.000
_cell.length_c   1.000
_cell.angle_alpha   90.00
_cell.angle_beta   90.00
_cell.angle_gamma   90.00
#
_symmetry.space_group_name_H-M   'P 1'
#
loop_
_entity.id
_entity.type
_entity.pdbx_description
1 polymer ?
#
loop_
_entity_poly.entity_id
_entity_poly.type
_entity_poly.pdbx_seq_one_letter_code
_entity_poly.pdbx_strand_id
1 'polypeptide(L)'
;MMTPAITALYAIVFAVLMIVLSTHVTMLRASLGVSINDGGNKELALRMRRHGNFVENVPMIVLLMLLAELLGSGTPWLHAAGLLLLLGRVMHAVGLQHDNAKTLLRILGGMLTKLAALVAAVAILWRIYT
;
A
#
# COMPACT_ATOMS: atom_id res chain seq x y z
N MET A 1 -13.17 -4.18 25.26
CA MET A 1 -12.85 -4.52 23.86
C MET A 1 -11.71 -3.63 23.41
N MET A 2 -10.63 -4.17 22.85
CA MET A 2 -9.59 -3.34 22.24
C MET A 2 -10.13 -2.76 20.93
N THR A 3 -10.23 -1.44 20.85
CA THR A 3 -10.58 -0.73 19.62
C THR A 3 -9.30 -0.56 18.80
N PRO A 4 -9.23 -1.04 17.55
CA PRO A 4 -8.00 -0.99 16.74
C PRO A 4 -7.77 0.41 16.15
N ALA A 5 -7.53 1.39 17.03
CA ALA A 5 -7.47 2.81 16.70
C ALA A 5 -6.23 3.16 15.87
N ILE A 6 -5.09 2.51 16.12
CA ILE A 6 -3.85 2.79 15.39
C ILE A 6 -3.99 2.27 13.96
N THR A 7 -4.46 1.04 13.78
CA THR A 7 -4.71 0.49 12.45
C THR A 7 -5.77 1.30 11.72
N ALA A 8 -6.85 1.72 12.39
CA ALA A 8 -7.88 2.57 11.80
C ALA A 8 -7.31 3.90 11.28
N LEU A 9 -6.41 4.55 12.02
CA LEU A 9 -5.73 5.76 11.59
C LEU A 9 -5.00 5.57 10.26
N TYR A 10 -4.19 4.51 10.14
CA TYR A 10 -3.49 4.21 8.89
C TYR A 10 -4.45 3.76 7.77
N ALA A 11 -5.47 2.96 8.09
CA ALA A 11 -6.45 2.46 7.14
C ALA A 11 -7.20 3.61 6.45
N ILE A 12 -7.58 4.66 7.18
CA ILE A 12 -8.23 5.85 6.59
C ILE A 12 -7.31 6.52 5.56
N VAL A 13 -6.03 6.73 5.92
CA VAL A 13 -5.05 7.32 5.00
C VAL A 13 -4.90 6.47 3.73
N PHE A 14 -4.79 5.15 3.89
CA PHE A 14 -4.67 4.23 2.76
C PHE A 14 -5.94 4.14 1.91
N ALA A 15 -7.12 4.22 2.52
CA ALA A 15 -8.39 4.26 1.79
C ALA A 15 -8.48 5.51 0.90
N VAL A 16 -8.10 6.69 1.43
CA VAL A 16 -8.04 7.93 0.65
C VAL A 16 -7.05 7.80 -0.51
N LEU A 17 -5.85 7.29 -0.27
CA LEU A 17 -4.85 7.07 -1.33
C LEU A 17 -5.35 6.09 -2.41
N MET A 18 -6.03 5.02 -2.02
CA MET A 18 -6.61 4.06 -2.94
C MET A 18 -7.66 4.72 -3.85
N ILE A 19 -8.56 5.52 -3.26
CA ILE A 19 -9.60 6.26 -3.99
C ILE A 19 -8.94 7.21 -5.00
N VAL A 20 -7.95 7.99 -4.58
CA VAL A 20 -7.21 8.90 -5.49
C VAL A 20 -6.56 8.13 -6.64
N LEU A 21 -5.87 7.02 -6.37
CA LEU A 21 -5.24 6.24 -7.44
C LEU A 21 -6.27 5.64 -8.41
N SER A 22 -7.41 5.18 -7.88
CA SER A 22 -8.50 4.61 -8.68
C SER A 22 -9.15 5.67 -9.57
N THR A 23 -9.48 6.84 -9.03
CA THR A 23 -10.09 7.94 -9.78
C THR A 23 -9.17 8.44 -10.89
N HIS A 24 -7.86 8.51 -10.64
CA HIS A 24 -6.88 8.88 -11.67
C HIS A 24 -6.84 7.91 -12.86
N VAL A 25 -7.09 6.62 -12.63
CA VAL A 25 -7.23 5.62 -13.69
C VAL A 25 -8.55 5.82 -14.43
N THR A 26 -9.66 5.92 -13.70
CA THR A 26 -11.01 6.06 -14.28
C THR A 26 -11.15 7.32 -15.14
N MET A 27 -10.64 8.46 -14.67
CA MET A 27 -10.70 9.72 -15.41
C MET A 27 -9.93 9.64 -16.74
N LEU A 28 -8.69 9.11 -16.70
CA LEU A 28 -7.87 8.99 -17.92
C LEU A 28 -8.46 7.96 -18.88
N ARG A 29 -8.99 6.85 -18.35
CA ARG A 29 -9.68 5.83 -19.14
C ARG A 29 -10.86 6.43 -19.91
N ALA A 30 -11.69 7.21 -19.22
CA ALA A 30 -12.84 7.88 -19.81
C ALA A 30 -12.41 8.88 -20.88
N SER A 31 -11.38 9.70 -20.63
CA SER A 31 -10.89 10.67 -21.62
C SER A 31 -10.29 10.01 -22.87
N LEU A 32 -9.77 8.79 -22.76
CA LEU A 32 -9.21 8.03 -23.88
C LEU A 32 -10.23 7.13 -24.58
N GLY A 33 -11.45 6.98 -24.04
CA GLY A 33 -12.46 6.07 -24.59
C GLY A 33 -12.09 4.58 -24.51
N VAL A 34 -11.16 4.19 -23.63
CA VAL A 34 -10.65 2.81 -23.54
C VAL A 34 -11.48 2.01 -22.53
N SER A 35 -12.19 0.96 -22.95
CA SER A 35 -12.99 0.17 -22.00
C SER A 35 -12.14 -0.75 -21.10
N ILE A 36 -11.29 -1.58 -21.68
CA ILE A 36 -10.47 -2.61 -20.98
C ILE A 36 -8.99 -2.41 -21.34
N ASN A 37 -8.09 -2.85 -20.46
CA ASN A 37 -6.63 -2.70 -20.61
C ASN A 37 -6.23 -1.22 -20.78
N ASP A 38 -5.06 -0.96 -21.36
CA ASP A 38 -4.50 0.39 -21.53
C ASP A 38 -4.70 0.98 -22.93
N GLY A 39 -5.21 0.21 -23.90
CA GLY A 39 -5.45 0.70 -25.26
C GLY A 39 -4.19 1.16 -26.00
N GLY A 40 -3.00 0.68 -25.60
CA GLY A 40 -1.71 1.12 -26.12
C GLY A 40 -1.20 2.41 -25.48
N ASN A 41 -1.93 3.00 -24.52
CA ASN A 41 -1.53 4.22 -23.85
C ASN A 41 -0.64 3.92 -22.63
N LYS A 42 0.64 4.25 -22.74
CA LYS A 42 1.65 4.01 -21.68
C LYS A 42 1.32 4.70 -20.35
N GLU A 43 0.69 5.87 -20.38
CA GLU A 43 0.30 6.60 -19.16
C GLU A 43 -0.87 5.90 -18.47
N LEU A 44 -1.85 5.40 -19.23
CA LEU A 44 -2.94 4.58 -18.67
C LEU A 44 -2.40 3.29 -18.06
N ALA A 45 -1.49 2.59 -18.75
CA ALA A 45 -0.81 1.42 -18.21
C ALA A 45 -0.06 1.74 -16.90
N LEU A 46 0.64 2.88 -16.85
CA LEU A 46 1.36 3.31 -15.66
C LEU A 46 0.42 3.58 -14.47
N ARG A 47 -0.67 4.33 -14.69
CA ARG A 47 -1.66 4.60 -13.63
C ARG A 47 -2.34 3.34 -13.14
N MET A 48 -2.74 2.45 -14.06
CA MET A 48 -3.29 1.14 -13.72
C MET A 48 -2.33 0.35 -12.85
N ARG A 49 -1.03 0.37 -13.16
CA ARG A 49 -0.02 -0.37 -12.39
C ARG A 49 0.29 0.27 -11.03
N ARG A 50 0.20 1.60 -10.91
CA ARG A 50 0.28 2.28 -9.60
C ARG A 50 -0.88 1.87 -8.70
N HIS A 51 -2.11 1.90 -9.22
CA HIS A 51 -3.31 1.46 -8.49
C HIS A 51 -3.27 -0.04 -8.16
N GLY A 52 -2.97 -0.89 -9.16
CA GLY A 52 -2.87 -2.34 -9.00
C GLY A 52 -1.86 -2.75 -7.92
N ASN A 53 -0.64 -2.19 -7.96
CA ASN A 53 0.36 -2.46 -6.91
C ASN A 53 -0.11 -2.04 -5.51
N PHE A 54 -0.91 -0.97 -5.42
CA PHE A 54 -1.44 -0.52 -4.16
C PHE A 54 -2.42 -1.56 -3.60
N VAL A 55 -3.44 -1.96 -4.38
CA VAL A 55 -4.48 -2.89 -3.93
C VAL A 55 -4.00 -4.31 -3.71
N GLU A 56 -2.91 -4.73 -4.37
CA GLU A 56 -2.30 -6.05 -4.16
C GLU A 56 -1.57 -6.17 -2.82
N ASN A 57 -1.04 -5.07 -2.27
CA ASN A 57 -0.17 -5.11 -1.09
C ASN A 57 -0.82 -4.49 0.15
N VAL A 58 -1.41 -3.30 0.01
CA VAL A 58 -1.84 -2.49 1.15
C VAL A 58 -2.96 -3.15 1.96
N PRO A 59 -4.03 -3.71 1.35
CA PRO A 59 -5.11 -4.33 2.12
C PRO A 59 -4.63 -5.49 2.99
N MET A 60 -3.75 -6.34 2.47
CA MET A 60 -3.19 -7.46 3.22
C MET A 60 -2.35 -6.97 4.42
N ILE A 61 -1.54 -5.94 4.24
CA ILE A 61 -0.68 -5.43 5.32
C ILE A 61 -1.51 -4.71 6.39
N VAL A 62 -2.53 -3.94 5.99
CA VAL A 62 -3.48 -3.33 6.94
C VAL A 62 -4.26 -4.41 7.70
N LEU A 63 -4.63 -5.52 7.06
CA LEU A 63 -5.23 -6.66 7.73
C LEU A 63 -4.27 -7.28 8.77
N LEU A 64 -2.99 -7.45 8.44
CA LEU A 64 -2.00 -7.92 9.41
C LEU A 64 -1.84 -6.96 10.59
N MET A 65 -1.83 -5.64 10.34
CA MET A 65 -1.82 -4.64 11.42
C MET A 65 -3.06 -4.75 12.31
N LEU A 66 -4.24 -4.94 11.71
CA LEU A 66 -5.48 -5.13 12.44
C LEU A 66 -5.41 -6.35 13.36
N LEU A 67 -4.95 -7.48 12.82
CA LEU A 67 -4.79 -8.71 13.60
C LEU A 67 -3.79 -8.54 14.73
N ALA A 68 -2.65 -7.88 14.48
CA ALA A 68 -1.66 -7.57 15.50
C ALA A 68 -2.26 -6.71 16.63
N GLU A 69 -3.00 -5.65 16.29
CA GLU A 69 -3.60 -4.76 17.28
C GLU A 69 -4.73 -5.45 18.07
N LEU A 70 -5.56 -6.28 17.42
CA LEU A 70 -6.59 -7.07 18.10
C LEU A 70 -6.02 -8.13 19.06
N LEU A 71 -4.82 -8.65 18.76
CA LEU A 71 -4.09 -9.54 19.67
C LEU A 71 -3.39 -8.77 20.80
N GLY A 72 -3.34 -7.45 20.75
CA GLY A 72 -2.67 -6.61 21.74
C GLY A 72 -1.16 -6.50 21.54
N SER A 73 -0.68 -6.62 20.29
CA SER A 73 0.71 -6.29 19.97
C SER A 73 1.03 -4.84 20.34
N GLY A 74 2.25 -4.60 20.83
CA GLY A 74 2.65 -3.29 21.34
C GLY A 74 2.58 -2.17 20.30
N THR A 75 2.19 -0.97 20.75
CA THR A 75 2.08 0.27 19.94
C THR A 75 3.27 0.53 19.00
N PRO A 76 4.55 0.30 19.38
CA PRO A 76 5.67 0.54 18.48
C PRO A 76 5.63 -0.30 17.21
N TRP A 77 5.19 -1.56 17.28
CA TRP A 77 5.10 -2.46 16.13
C TRP A 77 4.12 -1.93 15.08
N LEU A 78 2.97 -1.42 15.53
CA LEU A 78 1.91 -0.93 14.67
C LEU A 78 2.32 0.36 13.95
N HIS A 79 2.92 1.32 14.66
CA HIS A 79 3.43 2.53 14.02
C HIS A 79 4.60 2.26 13.08
N ALA A 80 5.50 1.34 13.43
CA ALA A 80 6.58 0.92 12.53
C ALA A 80 6.02 0.34 11.23
N ALA A 81 5.08 -0.61 11.30
CA ALA A 81 4.45 -1.19 10.11
C ALA A 81 3.70 -0.12 9.29
N GLY A 82 2.90 0.72 9.93
CA GLY A 82 2.11 1.76 9.26
C GLY A 82 2.97 2.82 8.55
N LEU A 83 4.02 3.32 9.21
CA LEU A 83 4.93 4.31 8.62
C LEU A 83 5.76 3.73 7.48
N LEU A 84 6.30 2.51 7.65
CA LEU A 84 7.05 1.83 6.59
C LEU A 84 6.16 1.59 5.36
N LEU A 85 4.91 1.19 5.57
CA LEU A 85 3.96 1.01 4.48
C LEU A 85 3.67 2.33 3.78
N LEU A 86 3.37 3.40 4.53
CA LEU A 86 3.05 4.71 3.99
C LEU A 86 4.21 5.28 3.15
N LEU A 87 5.41 5.32 3.72
CA LEU A 87 6.61 5.77 3.02
C LEU A 87 6.87 4.91 1.79
N GLY A 88 6.75 3.59 1.93
CA GLY A 88 6.93 2.65 0.82
C GLY A 88 5.98 2.90 -0.34
N ARG A 89 4.70 3.20 -0.07
CA ARG A 89 3.69 3.47 -1.11
C ARG A 89 3.88 4.83 -1.78
N VAL A 90 4.24 5.87 -1.03
CA VAL A 90 4.55 7.18 -1.60
C VAL A 90 5.78 7.08 -2.51
N MET A 91 6.88 6.50 -2.01
CA MET A 91 8.11 6.32 -2.79
C MET A 91 7.88 5.44 -4.02
N HIS A 92 7.17 4.32 -3.89
CA HIS A 92 6.91 3.43 -5.02
C HIS A 92 6.04 4.09 -6.09
N ALA A 93 5.00 4.84 -5.70
CA ALA A 93 4.15 5.54 -6.65
C ALA A 93 4.91 6.61 -7.44
N VAL A 94 5.76 7.40 -6.77
CA VAL A 94 6.60 8.43 -7.40
C VAL A 94 7.69 7.81 -8.27
N GLY A 95 8.34 6.73 -7.80
CA GLY A 95 9.43 6.08 -8.51
C GLY A 95 9.02 5.21 -9.69
N LEU A 96 7.75 4.79 -9.77
CA LEU A 96 7.26 3.98 -10.86
C LEU A 96 7.13 4.83 -12.13
N GLN A 97 7.90 4.49 -13.16
CA GLN A 97 7.91 5.12 -14.48
C GLN A 97 7.69 4.04 -15.56
N HIS A 98 7.17 4.43 -16.73
CA HIS A 98 6.85 3.47 -17.79
C HIS A 98 8.09 2.94 -18.54
N ASP A 99 9.18 3.68 -18.51
CA ASP A 99 10.42 3.48 -19.28
C ASP A 99 11.61 3.10 -18.40
N ASN A 100 11.50 3.29 -17.08
CA ASN A 100 12.58 2.97 -16.15
C ASN A 100 12.09 2.09 -14.99
N ALA A 101 12.42 0.80 -15.07
CA ALA A 101 12.14 -0.17 -14.01
C ALA A 101 13.13 -0.11 -12.84
N LYS A 102 14.28 0.55 -13.00
CA LYS A 102 15.40 0.56 -12.03
C LYS A 102 15.44 1.81 -11.16
N THR A 103 14.39 2.65 -11.20
CA THR A 103 14.32 3.85 -10.37
C THR A 103 14.47 3.49 -8.89
N LEU A 104 15.42 4.14 -8.21
CA LEU A 104 15.75 3.87 -6.81
C LEU A 104 14.50 3.94 -5.90
N LEU A 105 13.63 4.93 -6.12
CA LEU A 105 12.38 5.11 -5.37
C LEU A 105 11.41 3.93 -5.55
N ARG A 106 11.34 3.31 -6.74
CA ARG A 106 10.52 2.11 -6.98
C ARG A 106 11.04 0.94 -6.16
N ILE A 107 12.36 0.72 -6.17
CA ILE A 107 13.00 -0.39 -5.47
C ILE A 107 12.83 -0.23 -3.96
N LEU A 108 13.24 0.93 -3.42
CA LEU A 108 13.12 1.23 -1.99
C LEU A 108 11.66 1.20 -1.55
N GLY A 109 10.74 1.77 -2.33
CA GLY A 109 9.31 1.75 -2.02
C GLY A 109 8.73 0.33 -1.97
N GLY A 110 9.18 -0.56 -2.86
CA GLY A 110 8.85 -1.98 -2.82
C GLY A 110 9.41 -2.70 -1.60
N MET A 111 10.68 -2.44 -1.24
CA MET A 111 11.33 -3.04 -0.09
C MET A 111 10.68 -2.62 1.23
N LEU A 112 10.38 -1.32 1.41
CA LEU A 112 9.73 -0.80 2.61
C LEU A 112 8.34 -1.41 2.82
N THR A 113 7.60 -1.67 1.74
CA THR A 113 6.29 -2.33 1.82
C THR A 113 6.37 -3.79 2.23
N LYS A 114 7.36 -4.53 1.72
CA LYS A 114 7.62 -5.90 2.17
C LYS A 114 8.08 -5.92 3.63
N LEU A 115 8.90 -4.94 4.03
CA LEU A 115 9.35 -4.80 5.41
C LEU A 115 8.19 -4.48 6.35
N ALA A 116 7.25 -3.62 5.95
CA ALA A 116 6.04 -3.35 6.71
C ALA A 116 5.20 -4.62 6.96
N ALA A 117 5.04 -5.46 5.93
CA ALA A 117 4.37 -6.75 6.06
C ALA A 117 5.09 -7.66 7.06
N LEU A 118 6.43 -7.73 6.98
CA LEU A 118 7.24 -8.54 7.88
C LEU A 118 7.16 -8.05 9.33
N VAL A 119 7.20 -6.74 9.56
CA VAL A 119 7.05 -6.13 10.89
C VAL A 119 5.70 -6.49 11.49
N ALA A 120 4.60 -6.39 10.74
CA ALA A 120 3.27 -6.77 11.21
C ALA A 120 3.16 -8.27 11.51
N ALA A 121 3.72 -9.13 10.63
CA ALA A 121 3.73 -10.57 10.84
C ALA A 121 4.55 -10.99 12.08
N VAL A 122 5.74 -10.39 12.27
CA VAL A 122 6.56 -10.62 13.46
C VAL A 122 5.86 -10.15 14.73
N ALA A 123 5.15 -9.02 14.68
CA ALA A 123 4.39 -8.52 15.82
C ALA A 123 3.28 -9.48 16.25
N ILE A 124 2.62 -10.13 15.29
CA ILE A 124 1.63 -11.19 15.55
C ILE A 124 2.31 -12.40 16.19
N LEU A 125 3.37 -12.91 15.57
CA LEU A 125 4.09 -14.10 16.08
C LEU A 125 4.61 -13.86 17.49
N TRP A 126 5.27 -12.73 17.72
CA TRP A 126 5.75 -12.33 19.04
C TRP A 126 4.63 -12.35 20.07
N ARG A 127 3.47 -11.77 19.73
CA ARG A 127 2.33 -11.70 20.62
C ARG A 127 1.65 -13.04 20.88
N ILE A 128 1.70 -13.98 19.95
CA ILE A 128 1.16 -15.34 20.14
C ILE A 128 2.03 -16.15 21.10
N TYR A 129 3.35 -15.96 21.05
CA TYR A 129 4.31 -16.75 21.84
C TYR A 129 4.82 -16.05 23.11
N THR A 130 4.32 -14.85 23.43
CA THR A 130 4.64 -14.10 24.67
C THR A 130 3.40 -13.47 25.32
#